data_AF-A0A6B3DNE5-F1
#
_entry.id   AF-A0A6B3DNE5-F1
#
_cell.length_a   1.000
_cell.length_b   1.000
_cell.length_c   1.000
_cell.angle_alpha   90.00
_cell.angle_beta   90.00
_cell.angle_gamma   90.00
#
_symmetry.space_group_name_H-M   'P 1'
#
loop_
_entity.id
_entity.type
_entity.pdbx_description
1 polymer ?
#
loop_
_entity_poly.entity_id
_entity_poly.type
_entity_poly.pdbx_seq_one_letter_code
_entity_poly.pdbx_strand_id
1 'polypeptide(L)'
;GRRGFAHRRAVVADDHATAVAGLRAVAAGDAAAPTAETAPAVSFLFGEVPVEDFRVLAERVPAVADIARRSADNAPISAQSPPAARVTAALALATLWAESGARPDAVGGAGAGEVLAACFSGVLDETETLALLSWRAGLLDGPPQVRPRVPRVPVLSAVVGGELPEPRALDPLHWTRDVWEGGRLAEAFGGRTGDGATVVAIGTTAEPLPGDCGPDGGSAASPMARLLHDAARLWSAGVPVDWSDWSGQESRRVPLPAHPLYRSRLRLDEPDQAPPTAPVGPPRGEELKRLLAKLWTEVLRTEVDRYDLSIFDIDDDSVLAVRLARRIGTELGVHLPTIDLLKNPTIDRLAAHLSRVG
;
A
#
# COMPACT_ATOMS: atom_id res chain seq x y z
N GLY A 1 5.51 -13.53 -5.82
CA GLY A 1 6.93 -13.16 -5.91
C GLY A 1 7.26 -11.93 -6.76
N ARG A 2 6.26 -11.10 -7.12
CA ARG A 2 6.46 -9.79 -7.77
C ARG A 2 5.81 -8.73 -6.87
N ARG A 3 6.30 -7.49 -6.93
CA ARG A 3 5.69 -6.35 -6.23
C ARG A 3 4.67 -5.69 -7.14
N GLY A 4 3.56 -5.20 -6.59
CA GLY A 4 2.63 -4.34 -7.31
C GLY A 4 3.21 -2.95 -7.48
N PHE A 5 3.14 -2.40 -8.70
CA PHE A 5 3.46 -1.00 -8.98
C PHE A 5 2.19 -0.13 -8.86
N ALA A 6 2.31 1.18 -9.09
CA ALA A 6 1.17 2.09 -9.06
C ALA A 6 0.14 1.79 -10.17
N HIS A 7 0.58 1.45 -11.37
CA HIS A 7 -0.33 1.08 -12.47
C HIS A 7 -0.56 -0.42 -12.45
N ARG A 8 -1.80 -0.84 -12.19
CA ARG A 8 -2.18 -2.24 -12.00
C ARG A 8 -3.27 -2.66 -12.99
N ARG A 9 -3.08 -3.85 -13.56
CA ARG A 9 -4.05 -4.56 -14.40
C ARG A 9 -3.98 -6.04 -14.04
N ALA A 10 -5.13 -6.68 -13.96
CA ALA A 10 -5.24 -8.11 -13.72
C ALA A 10 -6.08 -8.75 -14.84
N VAL A 11 -5.75 -9.99 -15.16
CA VAL A 11 -6.48 -10.82 -16.12
C VAL A 11 -6.90 -12.08 -15.39
N VAL A 12 -8.19 -12.40 -15.46
CA VAL A 12 -8.75 -13.66 -14.96
C VAL A 12 -8.92 -14.59 -16.14
N ALA A 13 -8.37 -15.79 -16.02
CA ALA A 13 -8.39 -16.81 -17.07
C ALA A 13 -8.36 -18.20 -16.45
N ASP A 14 -9.06 -19.12 -17.09
CA ASP A 14 -9.15 -20.55 -16.78
C ASP A 14 -8.18 -21.40 -17.61
N ASP A 15 -7.76 -20.89 -18.78
CA ASP A 15 -6.81 -21.55 -19.66
C ASP A 15 -5.81 -20.57 -20.29
N HIS A 16 -4.84 -21.13 -21.02
CA HIS A 16 -3.79 -20.35 -21.66
C HIS A 16 -4.32 -19.46 -22.79
N ALA A 17 -5.33 -19.90 -23.53
CA ALA A 17 -5.89 -19.13 -24.65
C ALA A 17 -6.66 -17.90 -24.15
N THR A 18 -7.47 -18.07 -23.11
CA THR A 18 -8.21 -16.98 -22.46
C THR A 18 -7.25 -16.00 -21.78
N ALA A 19 -6.17 -16.48 -21.16
CA ALA A 19 -5.12 -15.63 -20.60
C ALA A 19 -4.43 -14.76 -21.66
N VAL A 20 -4.05 -15.36 -22.81
CA VAL A 20 -3.42 -14.63 -23.91
C VAL A 20 -4.38 -13.60 -24.52
N ALA A 21 -5.65 -13.96 -24.70
CA ALA A 21 -6.66 -13.03 -25.20
C ALA A 21 -6.86 -11.83 -24.26
N GLY A 22 -6.99 -12.09 -22.95
CA GLY A 22 -7.12 -11.03 -21.94
C GLY A 22 -5.89 -10.11 -21.88
N LEU A 23 -4.67 -10.66 -21.97
CA LEU A 23 -3.45 -9.86 -22.00
C LEU A 23 -3.36 -8.98 -23.27
N ARG A 24 -3.80 -9.48 -24.42
CA ARG A 24 -3.89 -8.69 -25.67
C ARG A 24 -4.89 -7.56 -25.55
N ALA A 25 -6.05 -7.81 -24.94
CA ALA A 25 -7.06 -6.78 -24.70
C ALA A 25 -6.52 -5.67 -23.78
N VAL A 26 -5.82 -6.04 -22.69
CA VAL A 26 -5.16 -5.08 -21.80
C VAL A 26 -4.08 -4.28 -22.54
N ALA A 27 -3.31 -4.89 -23.44
CA ALA A 27 -2.28 -4.21 -24.21
C ALA A 27 -2.84 -3.25 -25.27
N ALA A 28 -4.04 -3.50 -25.78
CA ALA A 28 -4.72 -2.65 -26.76
C ALA A 28 -5.53 -1.51 -26.11
N GLY A 29 -5.88 -1.64 -24.84
CA GLY A 29 -6.66 -0.64 -24.10
C GLY A 29 -5.83 0.50 -23.52
N ASP A 30 -6.53 1.45 -22.90
CA ASP A 30 -5.90 2.60 -22.24
C ASP A 30 -5.09 2.19 -21.00
N ALA A 31 -4.09 3.00 -20.69
CA ALA A 31 -3.27 2.84 -19.49
C ALA A 31 -4.15 2.84 -18.23
N ALA A 32 -3.79 1.99 -17.26
CA ALA A 32 -4.43 2.02 -15.95
C ALA A 32 -4.17 3.36 -15.28
N ALA A 33 -5.21 3.95 -14.70
CA ALA A 33 -5.00 5.02 -13.73
C ALA A 33 -4.08 4.49 -12.60
N PRO A 34 -3.16 5.30 -12.08
CA PRO A 34 -2.35 4.90 -10.95
C PRO A 34 -3.24 4.67 -9.73
N THR A 35 -2.93 3.65 -8.94
CA THR A 35 -3.53 3.47 -7.62
C THR A 35 -3.18 4.66 -6.74
N ALA A 36 -4.11 5.08 -5.89
CA ALA A 36 -3.85 6.08 -4.86
C ALA A 36 -2.71 5.65 -3.91
N GLU A 37 -2.06 6.61 -3.25
CA GLU A 37 -1.02 6.33 -2.26
C GLU A 37 -1.54 5.50 -1.08
N THR A 38 -2.78 5.79 -0.65
CA THR A 38 -3.52 5.03 0.36
C THR A 38 -4.47 4.06 -0.31
N ALA A 39 -4.47 2.80 0.16
CA ALA A 39 -5.44 1.82 -0.30
C ALA A 39 -6.88 2.29 0.01
N PRO A 40 -7.83 2.06 -0.91
CA PRO A 40 -9.21 2.44 -0.67
C PRO A 40 -9.79 1.62 0.49
N ALA A 41 -10.77 2.21 1.18
CA ALA A 41 -11.61 1.50 2.12
C ALA A 41 -12.29 0.30 1.45
N VAL A 42 -12.45 -0.80 2.19
CA VAL A 42 -13.09 -2.03 1.67
C VAL A 42 -14.31 -2.32 2.51
N SER A 43 -15.45 -2.52 1.87
CA SER A 43 -16.68 -2.92 2.56
C SER A 43 -17.17 -4.27 2.09
N PHE A 44 -17.58 -5.13 3.02
CA PHE A 44 -18.10 -6.46 2.69
C PHE A 44 -19.61 -6.41 2.55
N LEU A 45 -20.11 -6.87 1.40
CA LEU A 45 -21.53 -7.08 1.17
C LEU A 45 -21.86 -8.56 1.26
N PHE A 46 -22.52 -8.97 2.34
CA PHE A 46 -22.97 -10.34 2.54
C PHE A 46 -24.20 -10.64 1.69
N GLY A 47 -24.07 -11.65 0.83
CA GLY A 47 -25.13 -12.17 -0.03
C GLY A 47 -25.52 -13.60 0.32
N GLU A 48 -26.12 -14.28 -0.64
CA GLU A 48 -26.40 -15.71 -0.56
C GLU A 48 -25.12 -16.51 -0.86
N VAL A 49 -24.83 -17.55 -0.10
CA VAL A 49 -23.73 -18.47 -0.41
C VAL A 49 -24.33 -19.86 -0.61
N PRO A 50 -24.57 -20.29 -1.86
CA PRO A 50 -25.02 -21.66 -2.13
C PRO A 50 -24.00 -22.66 -1.59
N VAL A 51 -24.47 -23.71 -0.91
CA VAL A 51 -23.60 -24.75 -0.34
C VAL A 51 -22.73 -25.41 -1.41
N GLU A 52 -23.28 -25.59 -2.61
CA GLU A 52 -22.57 -26.18 -3.73
C GLU A 52 -21.44 -25.27 -4.25
N ASP A 53 -21.69 -23.96 -4.34
CA ASP A 53 -20.68 -22.98 -4.71
C ASP A 53 -19.54 -22.96 -3.68
N PHE A 54 -19.89 -23.02 -2.39
CA PHE A 54 -18.93 -23.10 -1.32
C PHE A 54 -18.09 -24.39 -1.40
N ARG A 55 -18.72 -25.53 -1.71
CA ARG A 55 -18.01 -26.81 -1.88
C ARG A 55 -16.98 -26.73 -3.00
N VAL A 56 -17.34 -26.15 -4.14
CA VAL A 56 -16.41 -25.93 -5.26
C VAL A 56 -15.22 -25.06 -4.82
N LEU A 57 -15.47 -24.00 -4.04
CA LEU A 57 -14.40 -23.15 -3.51
C LEU A 57 -13.51 -23.89 -2.51
N ALA A 58 -14.08 -24.62 -1.56
CA ALA A 58 -13.33 -25.39 -0.57
C ALA A 58 -12.47 -26.50 -1.20
N GLU A 59 -12.91 -27.09 -2.31
CA GLU A 59 -12.13 -28.09 -3.06
C GLU A 59 -10.96 -27.48 -3.82
N ARG A 60 -11.08 -26.23 -4.26
CA ARG A 60 -10.10 -25.57 -5.13
C ARG A 60 -9.17 -24.61 -4.39
N VAL A 61 -9.60 -24.13 -3.22
CA VAL A 61 -8.90 -23.12 -2.41
C VAL A 61 -8.68 -23.66 -1.01
N PRO A 62 -7.51 -24.26 -0.70
CA PRO A 62 -7.30 -24.90 0.60
C PRO A 62 -7.47 -23.98 1.80
N ALA A 63 -7.12 -22.69 1.67
CA ALA A 63 -7.40 -21.69 2.68
C ALA A 63 -8.89 -21.65 3.08
N VAL A 64 -9.82 -21.78 2.12
CA VAL A 64 -11.27 -21.84 2.42
C VAL A 64 -11.63 -23.08 3.23
N ALA A 65 -11.10 -24.24 2.84
CA ALA A 65 -11.31 -25.49 3.57
C ALA A 65 -10.71 -25.46 4.98
N ASP A 66 -9.52 -24.88 5.13
CA ASP A 66 -8.85 -24.70 6.43
C ASP A 66 -9.65 -23.79 7.35
N ILE A 67 -10.06 -22.62 6.85
CA ILE A 67 -10.88 -21.66 7.59
C ILE A 67 -12.20 -22.32 8.03
N ALA A 68 -12.88 -23.03 7.13
CA ALA A 68 -14.14 -23.71 7.44
C ALA A 68 -13.95 -24.80 8.51
N ARG A 69 -12.87 -25.58 8.44
CA ARG A 69 -12.54 -26.60 9.46
C ARG A 69 -12.25 -26.01 10.83
N ARG A 70 -11.61 -24.84 10.90
CA ARG A 70 -11.35 -24.13 12.16
C ARG A 70 -12.63 -23.59 12.81
N SER A 71 -13.65 -23.32 12.00
CA SER A 71 -14.88 -22.65 12.44
C SER A 71 -16.02 -23.62 12.72
N ALA A 72 -16.09 -24.76 12.02
CA ALA A 72 -17.08 -25.80 12.29
C ALA A 72 -16.64 -26.70 13.45
N ASP A 73 -17.59 -27.20 14.26
CA ASP A 73 -17.40 -28.23 15.31
C ASP A 73 -17.01 -29.62 14.74
N ASN A 74 -16.11 -29.67 13.76
CA ASN A 74 -15.71 -30.82 12.94
C ASN A 74 -16.81 -31.48 12.09
N ALA A 75 -18.06 -30.98 12.12
CA ALA A 75 -19.13 -31.51 11.30
C ALA A 75 -18.98 -31.09 9.82
N PRO A 76 -18.99 -32.04 8.85
CA PRO A 76 -18.93 -31.69 7.43
C PRO A 76 -20.15 -30.85 7.04
N ILE A 77 -19.94 -29.83 6.19
CA ILE A 77 -20.98 -28.88 5.80
C ILE A 77 -22.22 -29.57 5.20
N SER A 78 -22.05 -30.69 4.49
CA SER A 78 -23.15 -31.48 3.94
C SER A 78 -24.05 -32.14 4.99
N ALA A 79 -23.55 -32.34 6.21
CA ALA A 79 -24.33 -32.88 7.33
C ALA A 79 -24.99 -31.79 8.18
N GLN A 80 -24.67 -30.52 7.93
CA GLN A 80 -25.25 -29.39 8.65
C GLN A 80 -26.65 -29.05 8.11
N SER A 81 -27.47 -28.42 8.94
CA SER A 81 -28.72 -27.82 8.47
C SER A 81 -28.43 -26.71 7.44
N PRO A 82 -29.34 -26.43 6.50
CA PRO A 82 -29.10 -25.37 5.50
C PRO A 82 -28.73 -24.00 6.11
N PRO A 83 -29.36 -23.54 7.21
CA PRO A 83 -28.92 -22.33 7.92
C PRO A 83 -27.49 -22.41 8.47
N ALA A 84 -27.10 -23.54 9.09
CA ALA A 84 -25.75 -23.72 9.64
C ALA A 84 -24.68 -23.76 8.54
N ALA A 85 -24.97 -24.45 7.43
CA ALA A 85 -24.10 -24.49 6.27
C ALA A 85 -23.86 -23.07 5.69
N ARG A 86 -24.92 -22.24 5.65
CA ARG A 86 -24.84 -20.85 5.20
C ARG A 86 -23.98 -19.97 6.13
N VAL A 87 -24.12 -20.12 7.45
CA VAL A 87 -23.27 -19.42 8.43
C VAL A 87 -21.81 -19.77 8.22
N THR A 88 -21.49 -21.07 8.21
CA THR A 88 -20.12 -21.55 7.99
C THR A 88 -19.52 -21.02 6.70
N ALA A 89 -20.27 -21.12 5.59
CA ALA A 89 -19.80 -20.71 4.28
C ALA A 89 -19.52 -19.19 4.20
N ALA A 90 -20.45 -18.36 4.67
CA ALA A 90 -20.30 -16.91 4.63
C ALA A 90 -19.16 -16.42 5.53
N LEU A 91 -19.05 -16.93 6.76
CA LEU A 91 -17.96 -16.57 7.67
C LEU A 91 -16.60 -17.03 7.12
N ALA A 92 -16.54 -18.21 6.49
CA ALA A 92 -15.31 -18.69 5.90
C ALA A 92 -14.83 -17.82 4.72
N LEU A 93 -15.75 -17.40 3.84
CA LEU A 93 -15.40 -16.50 2.72
C LEU A 93 -15.03 -15.09 3.19
N ALA A 94 -15.74 -14.54 4.17
CA ALA A 94 -15.39 -13.24 4.75
C ALA A 94 -14.02 -13.28 5.45
N THR A 95 -13.74 -14.37 6.17
CA THR A 95 -12.45 -14.58 6.83
C THR A 95 -11.33 -14.76 5.81
N LEU A 96 -11.58 -15.46 4.69
CA LEU A 96 -10.61 -15.57 3.59
C LEU A 96 -10.18 -14.18 3.11
N TRP A 97 -11.14 -13.30 2.81
CA TRP A 97 -10.82 -11.93 2.36
C TRP A 97 -10.04 -11.13 3.40
N ALA A 98 -10.47 -11.20 4.66
CA ALA A 98 -9.81 -10.47 5.75
C ALA A 98 -8.38 -10.97 6.02
N GLU A 99 -8.15 -12.29 6.00
CA GLU A 99 -6.83 -12.92 6.15
C GLU A 99 -5.94 -12.67 4.93
N SER A 100 -6.52 -12.60 3.74
CA SER A 100 -5.86 -12.18 2.49
C SER A 100 -5.55 -10.68 2.43
N GLY A 101 -5.83 -9.90 3.47
CA GLY A 101 -5.44 -8.47 3.56
C GLY A 101 -6.51 -7.47 3.13
N ALA A 102 -7.61 -7.91 2.52
CA ALA A 102 -8.78 -7.07 2.20
C ALA A 102 -9.65 -6.88 3.45
N ARG A 103 -9.11 -6.23 4.48
CA ARG A 103 -9.82 -6.04 5.76
C ARG A 103 -10.99 -5.05 5.60
N PRO A 104 -12.19 -5.39 6.06
CA PRO A 104 -13.33 -4.51 5.93
C PRO A 104 -13.27 -3.38 6.95
N ASP A 105 -13.64 -2.17 6.53
CA ASP A 105 -13.92 -1.05 7.43
C ASP A 105 -15.42 -0.86 7.68
N ALA A 106 -16.26 -1.53 6.89
CA ALA A 106 -17.68 -1.71 7.13
C ALA A 106 -18.15 -3.05 6.54
N VAL A 107 -19.20 -3.62 7.12
CA VAL A 107 -19.85 -4.85 6.64
C VAL A 107 -21.34 -4.60 6.52
N GLY A 108 -22.04 -5.27 5.62
CA GLY A 108 -23.48 -5.10 5.50
C GLY A 108 -24.10 -6.16 4.62
N GLY A 109 -25.42 -6.13 4.50
CA GLY A 109 -26.17 -7.09 3.71
C GLY A 109 -27.66 -6.79 3.75
N ALA A 110 -28.43 -7.59 3.02
CA ALA A 110 -29.87 -7.60 3.11
C ALA A 110 -30.36 -9.02 3.44
N GLY A 111 -31.48 -9.11 4.15
CA GLY A 111 -32.13 -10.33 4.55
C GLY A 111 -31.21 -11.22 5.39
N ALA A 112 -30.92 -12.41 4.87
CA ALA A 112 -29.96 -13.32 5.52
C ALA A 112 -28.53 -12.73 5.55
N GLY A 113 -28.17 -11.92 4.57
CA GLY A 113 -26.87 -11.25 4.49
C GLY A 113 -26.63 -10.27 5.64
N GLU A 114 -27.66 -9.52 6.05
CA GLU A 114 -27.55 -8.59 7.18
C GLU A 114 -27.28 -9.34 8.50
N VAL A 115 -27.97 -10.46 8.71
CA VAL A 115 -27.77 -11.33 9.89
C VAL A 115 -26.36 -11.95 9.90
N LEU A 116 -25.82 -12.31 8.73
CA LEU A 116 -24.46 -12.83 8.58
C LEU A 116 -23.39 -11.74 8.79
N ALA A 117 -23.61 -10.52 8.30
CA ALA A 117 -22.74 -9.36 8.55
C ALA A 117 -22.70 -9.01 10.04
N ALA A 118 -23.85 -9.09 10.72
CA ALA A 118 -23.94 -8.92 12.16
C ALA A 118 -23.21 -10.01 12.94
N CYS A 119 -23.23 -11.26 12.46
CA CYS A 119 -22.43 -12.35 13.02
C CYS A 119 -20.92 -12.05 12.90
N PHE A 120 -20.47 -11.74 11.68
CA PHE A 120 -19.05 -11.49 11.39
C PHE A 120 -18.49 -10.28 12.18
N SER A 121 -19.28 -9.21 12.34
CA SER A 121 -18.92 -8.05 13.14
C SER A 121 -18.99 -8.28 14.66
N GLY A 122 -19.54 -9.41 15.11
CA GLY A 122 -19.71 -9.76 16.52
C GLY A 122 -20.94 -9.14 17.21
N VAL A 123 -21.82 -8.48 16.46
CA VAL A 123 -23.13 -8.00 16.96
C VAL A 123 -23.97 -9.19 17.40
N LEU A 124 -24.01 -10.25 16.58
CA LEU A 124 -24.63 -11.53 16.90
C LEU A 124 -23.56 -12.60 17.07
N ASP A 125 -23.83 -13.62 17.89
CA ASP A 125 -23.01 -14.83 17.90
C ASP A 125 -23.57 -15.89 16.94
N GLU A 126 -22.80 -16.94 16.68
CA GLU A 126 -23.20 -17.99 15.74
C GLU A 126 -24.48 -18.71 16.15
N THR A 127 -24.76 -18.84 17.46
CA THR A 127 -25.97 -19.51 17.94
C THR A 127 -27.21 -18.66 17.68
N GLU A 128 -27.12 -17.36 17.96
CA GLU A 128 -28.16 -16.37 17.67
C GLU A 128 -28.41 -16.23 16.16
N THR A 129 -27.34 -16.16 15.37
CA THR A 129 -27.40 -16.11 13.91
C THR A 129 -28.07 -17.36 13.36
N LEU A 130 -27.69 -18.55 13.84
CA LEU A 130 -28.30 -19.81 13.44
C LEU A 130 -29.79 -19.84 13.79
N ALA A 131 -30.16 -19.38 14.99
CA ALA A 131 -31.55 -19.32 15.42
C ALA A 131 -32.36 -18.37 14.53
N LEU A 132 -31.85 -17.17 14.24
CA LEU A 132 -32.52 -16.19 13.37
C LEU A 132 -32.72 -16.73 11.96
N LEU A 133 -31.67 -17.31 11.36
CA LEU A 133 -31.77 -17.90 10.03
C LEU A 133 -32.70 -19.11 10.01
N SER A 134 -32.74 -19.92 11.07
CA SER A 134 -33.66 -21.05 11.19
C SER A 134 -35.12 -20.61 11.32
N TRP A 135 -35.40 -19.59 12.13
CA TRP A 135 -36.72 -18.98 12.22
C TRP A 135 -37.17 -18.40 10.88
N ARG A 136 -36.29 -17.66 10.20
CA ARG A 136 -36.55 -17.12 8.85
C ARG A 136 -36.80 -18.21 7.81
N ALA A 137 -36.21 -19.38 7.98
CA ALA A 137 -36.45 -20.55 7.14
C ALA A 137 -37.72 -21.33 7.53
N GLY A 138 -38.49 -20.88 8.53
CA GLY A 138 -39.70 -21.55 9.01
C GLY A 138 -39.44 -22.80 9.85
N LEU A 139 -38.23 -22.99 10.35
CA LEU A 139 -37.84 -24.15 11.18
C LEU A 139 -38.14 -23.93 12.68
N LEU A 140 -38.49 -22.72 13.08
CA LEU A 140 -38.87 -22.35 14.45
C LEU A 140 -40.23 -21.66 14.43
N ASP A 141 -41.06 -21.94 15.43
CA ASP A 141 -42.44 -21.43 15.52
C ASP A 141 -42.52 -19.93 15.87
N GLY A 142 -41.44 -19.32 16.35
CA GLY A 142 -41.42 -17.94 16.80
C GLY A 142 -40.05 -17.28 16.76
N PRO A 143 -40.00 -15.94 16.87
CA PRO A 143 -38.76 -15.18 16.83
C PRO A 143 -37.84 -15.57 17.99
N PRO A 144 -36.56 -15.88 17.73
CA PRO A 144 -35.61 -16.18 18.78
C PRO A 144 -35.26 -14.91 19.57
N GLN A 145 -34.87 -15.08 20.83
CA GLN A 145 -34.26 -14.00 21.60
C GLN A 145 -32.80 -13.83 21.17
N VAL A 146 -32.42 -12.59 20.89
CA VAL A 146 -31.04 -12.21 20.56
C VAL A 146 -30.59 -11.08 21.47
N ARG A 147 -29.29 -11.00 21.73
CA ARG A 147 -28.67 -9.96 22.56
C ARG A 147 -27.57 -9.25 21.77
N PRO A 148 -27.94 -8.29 20.92
CA PRO A 148 -27.00 -7.57 20.09
C PRO A 148 -25.89 -6.90 20.90
N ARG A 149 -24.64 -7.06 20.44
CA ARG A 149 -23.42 -6.53 21.05
C ARG A 149 -22.83 -5.40 20.20
N VAL A 150 -21.87 -4.68 20.77
CA VAL A 150 -21.15 -3.62 20.04
C VAL A 150 -20.36 -4.23 18.88
N PRO A 151 -20.54 -3.73 17.65
CA PRO A 151 -19.81 -4.24 16.48
C PRO A 151 -18.30 -3.96 16.60
N ARG A 152 -17.48 -4.91 16.17
CA ARG A 152 -16.02 -4.72 15.96
C ARG A 152 -15.73 -3.95 14.68
N VAL A 153 -16.62 -4.05 13.71
CA VAL A 153 -16.60 -3.36 12.41
C VAL A 153 -18.01 -2.82 12.16
N PRO A 154 -18.18 -1.54 11.80
CA PRO A 154 -19.48 -0.94 11.51
C PRO A 154 -20.36 -1.82 10.61
N VAL A 155 -21.64 -1.97 10.99
CA VAL A 155 -22.62 -2.74 10.22
C VAL A 155 -23.53 -1.79 9.47
N LEU A 156 -23.65 -1.93 8.16
CA LEU A 156 -24.56 -1.20 7.30
C LEU A 156 -25.85 -2.01 7.16
N SER A 157 -26.95 -1.45 7.65
CA SER A 157 -28.25 -2.10 7.73
C SER A 157 -29.12 -1.73 6.54
N ALA A 158 -29.63 -2.75 5.83
CA ALA A 158 -30.62 -2.55 4.78
C ALA A 158 -31.98 -2.17 5.38
N VAL A 159 -32.25 -2.46 6.65
CA VAL A 159 -33.48 -2.02 7.33
C VAL A 159 -33.47 -0.50 7.56
N VAL A 160 -32.32 0.05 7.98
CA VAL A 160 -32.21 1.46 8.37
C VAL A 160 -31.78 2.36 7.21
N GLY A 161 -31.07 1.81 6.20
CA GLY A 161 -30.50 2.59 5.11
C GLY A 161 -29.22 3.33 5.49
N GLY A 162 -28.47 2.82 6.47
CA GLY A 162 -27.28 3.44 7.01
C GLY A 162 -26.57 2.54 8.01
N GLU A 163 -25.74 3.11 8.89
CA GLU A 163 -25.14 2.34 9.98
C GLU A 163 -26.20 1.82 10.95
N LEU A 164 -25.97 0.60 11.43
CA LEU A 164 -26.79 -0.08 12.41
C LEU A 164 -26.83 0.77 13.69
N PRO A 165 -28.03 1.09 14.22
CA PRO A 165 -28.15 1.87 15.44
C PRO A 165 -27.57 1.12 16.64
N GLU A 166 -27.46 1.80 17.78
CA GLU A 166 -26.91 1.18 18.99
C GLU A 166 -27.59 -0.18 19.27
N PRO A 167 -26.81 -1.25 19.54
CA PRO A 167 -27.35 -2.61 19.66
C PRO A 167 -28.49 -2.77 20.67
N ARG A 168 -28.52 -1.91 21.71
CA ARG A 168 -29.58 -1.89 22.73
C ARG A 168 -30.93 -1.37 22.22
N ALA A 169 -30.95 -0.67 21.09
CA ALA A 169 -32.16 -0.15 20.45
C ALA A 169 -32.77 -1.11 19.43
N LEU A 170 -32.15 -2.27 19.18
CA LEU A 170 -32.63 -3.24 18.20
C LEU A 170 -33.68 -4.16 18.82
N ASP A 171 -34.90 -4.11 18.29
CA ASP A 171 -35.92 -5.12 18.58
C ASP A 171 -35.63 -6.43 17.81
N PRO A 172 -36.15 -7.59 18.26
CA PRO A 172 -35.90 -8.87 17.59
C PRO A 172 -36.41 -8.96 16.14
N LEU A 173 -37.38 -8.13 15.75
CA LEU A 173 -37.96 -8.10 14.40
C LEU A 173 -37.13 -7.25 13.42
N HIS A 174 -36.21 -6.44 13.92
CA HIS A 174 -35.28 -5.68 13.07
C HIS A 174 -34.66 -6.56 12.00
N TRP A 175 -34.16 -7.73 12.39
CA TRP A 175 -33.48 -8.71 11.52
C TRP A 175 -34.34 -9.37 10.44
N THR A 176 -35.63 -9.02 10.36
CA THR A 176 -36.53 -9.50 9.31
C THR A 176 -37.26 -8.39 8.56
N ARG A 177 -37.22 -7.16 9.06
CA ARG A 177 -38.06 -6.06 8.59
C ARG A 177 -37.83 -5.69 7.13
N ASP A 178 -36.59 -5.72 6.68
CA ASP A 178 -36.21 -5.40 5.29
C ASP A 178 -36.87 -6.34 4.25
N VAL A 179 -37.16 -7.59 4.63
CA VAL A 179 -37.86 -8.56 3.77
C VAL A 179 -39.30 -8.15 3.51
N TRP A 180 -39.95 -7.55 4.50
CA TRP A 180 -41.38 -7.24 4.46
C TRP A 180 -41.67 -5.79 4.06
N GLU A 181 -40.80 -4.86 4.46
CA GLU A 181 -40.97 -3.42 4.25
C GLU A 181 -40.20 -2.88 3.04
N GLY A 182 -39.29 -3.68 2.47
CA GLY A 182 -38.41 -3.29 1.37
C GLY A 182 -37.07 -2.76 1.88
N GLY A 183 -35.98 -3.33 1.38
CA GLY A 183 -34.61 -3.01 1.81
C GLY A 183 -34.07 -1.69 1.24
N ARG A 184 -33.29 -0.97 2.05
CA ARG A 184 -32.58 0.28 1.74
C ARG A 184 -31.07 0.06 1.59
N LEU A 185 -30.68 -1.10 1.05
CA LEU A 185 -29.27 -1.51 0.93
C LEU A 185 -28.44 -0.51 0.09
N ALA A 186 -29.00 -0.03 -1.03
CA ALA A 186 -28.35 0.95 -1.89
C ALA A 186 -28.07 2.28 -1.16
N GLU A 187 -28.95 2.70 -0.26
CA GLU A 187 -28.75 3.89 0.56
C GLU A 187 -27.65 3.66 1.60
N ALA A 188 -27.66 2.50 2.26
CA ALA A 188 -26.68 2.13 3.28
C ALA A 188 -25.24 2.11 2.73
N PHE A 189 -25.04 1.71 1.47
CA PHE A 189 -23.73 1.69 0.82
C PHE A 189 -23.43 2.92 -0.04
N GLY A 190 -24.44 3.73 -0.39
CA GLY A 190 -24.33 4.79 -1.39
C GLY A 190 -23.33 5.90 -1.03
N GLY A 191 -23.22 6.27 0.26
CA GLY A 191 -22.22 7.24 0.70
C GLY A 191 -20.78 6.74 0.50
N ARG A 192 -20.56 5.44 0.72
CA ARG A 192 -19.21 4.85 0.71
C ARG A 192 -18.64 4.67 -0.69
N THR A 193 -19.49 4.28 -1.63
CA THR A 193 -19.08 4.18 -3.05
C THR A 193 -18.77 5.55 -3.64
N GLY A 194 -19.44 6.60 -3.18
CA GLY A 194 -19.11 8.00 -3.51
C GLY A 194 -17.73 8.44 -3.04
N ASP A 195 -17.28 7.95 -1.88
CA ASP A 195 -15.97 8.27 -1.28
C ASP A 195 -14.79 7.46 -1.87
N GLY A 196 -15.05 6.65 -2.89
CA GLY A 196 -14.04 5.79 -3.53
C GLY A 196 -13.75 4.49 -2.78
N ALA A 197 -14.62 4.09 -1.82
CA ALA A 197 -14.54 2.77 -1.20
C ALA A 197 -14.88 1.66 -2.21
N THR A 198 -14.21 0.53 -2.10
CA THR A 198 -14.49 -0.67 -2.89
C THR A 198 -15.37 -1.63 -2.10
N VAL A 199 -16.37 -2.20 -2.76
CA VAL A 199 -17.25 -3.21 -2.16
C VAL A 199 -16.92 -4.58 -2.74
N VAL A 200 -16.78 -5.58 -1.86
CA VAL A 200 -16.60 -6.98 -2.23
C VAL A 200 -17.80 -7.80 -1.74
N ALA A 201 -18.33 -8.65 -2.62
CA ALA A 201 -19.42 -9.55 -2.27
C ALA A 201 -18.90 -10.78 -1.52
N ILE A 202 -19.58 -11.12 -0.42
CA ILE A 202 -19.42 -12.40 0.27
C ILE A 202 -20.56 -13.30 -0.21
N GLY A 203 -20.30 -14.07 -1.25
CA GLY A 203 -21.30 -14.89 -1.94
C GLY A 203 -21.83 -14.26 -3.22
N THR A 204 -23.08 -14.55 -3.55
CA THR A 204 -23.83 -13.96 -4.66
C THR A 204 -24.85 -12.96 -4.13
N THR A 205 -24.83 -11.76 -4.70
CA THR A 205 -25.79 -10.70 -4.35
C THR A 205 -26.98 -10.74 -5.30
N ALA A 206 -28.17 -10.43 -4.79
CA ALA A 206 -29.38 -10.39 -5.61
C ALA A 206 -29.34 -9.23 -6.63
N GLU A 207 -28.68 -8.13 -6.26
CA GLU A 207 -28.44 -6.98 -7.13
C GLU A 207 -26.95 -6.87 -7.46
N PRO A 208 -26.58 -6.50 -8.69
CA PRO A 208 -25.20 -6.24 -9.05
C PRO A 208 -24.66 -5.06 -8.23
N LEU A 209 -23.42 -5.19 -7.77
CA LEU A 209 -22.76 -4.15 -6.97
C LEU A 209 -22.62 -2.83 -7.76
N PRO A 210 -22.70 -1.67 -7.10
CA PRO A 210 -22.34 -0.40 -7.75
C PRO A 210 -20.89 -0.45 -8.23
N GLY A 211 -20.65 -0.21 -9.52
CA GLY A 211 -19.30 -0.26 -10.11
C GLY A 211 -18.79 -1.67 -10.46
N ASP A 212 -19.69 -2.66 -10.54
CA ASP A 212 -19.37 -4.00 -11.01
C ASP A 212 -19.23 -4.02 -12.54
N CYS A 213 -18.04 -3.66 -13.05
CA CYS A 213 -17.67 -3.86 -14.45
C CYS A 213 -17.13 -5.29 -14.66
N GLY A 214 -17.89 -6.30 -14.23
CA GLY A 214 -17.67 -7.68 -14.66
C GLY A 214 -17.94 -7.82 -16.16
N PRO A 215 -17.28 -8.76 -16.86
CA PRO A 215 -17.57 -9.01 -18.26
C PRO A 215 -19.04 -9.44 -18.38
N ASP A 216 -19.81 -8.67 -19.13
CA ASP A 216 -21.17 -8.97 -19.61
C ASP A 216 -22.01 -9.88 -18.70
N GLY A 217 -22.73 -9.27 -17.77
CA GLY A 217 -24.00 -9.77 -17.25
C GLY A 217 -24.05 -11.25 -16.80
N GLY A 218 -23.96 -11.46 -15.50
CA GLY A 218 -24.89 -12.38 -14.86
C GLY A 218 -24.29 -13.40 -13.91
N SER A 219 -25.19 -13.91 -13.09
CA SER A 219 -25.15 -15.05 -12.18
C SER A 219 -24.52 -16.37 -12.74
N ALA A 220 -23.90 -16.37 -13.93
CA ALA A 220 -23.42 -17.56 -14.63
C ALA A 220 -21.90 -17.80 -14.53
N ALA A 221 -21.11 -16.86 -13.98
CA ALA A 221 -19.68 -17.09 -13.75
C ALA A 221 -19.47 -18.13 -12.63
N SER A 222 -18.50 -19.04 -12.78
CA SER A 222 -18.20 -20.05 -11.75
C SER A 222 -17.80 -19.37 -10.41
N PRO A 223 -17.99 -20.03 -9.26
CA PRO A 223 -17.61 -19.47 -7.95
C PRO A 223 -16.14 -19.05 -7.89
N MET A 224 -15.27 -19.85 -8.51
CA MET A 224 -13.84 -19.53 -8.64
C MET A 224 -13.61 -18.28 -9.51
N ALA A 225 -14.30 -18.17 -10.65
CA ALA A 225 -14.16 -17.01 -11.52
C ALA A 225 -14.57 -15.72 -10.81
N ARG A 226 -15.65 -15.75 -10.02
CA ARG A 226 -16.09 -14.59 -9.21
C ARG A 226 -15.04 -14.22 -8.16
N LEU A 227 -14.54 -15.19 -7.39
CA LEU A 227 -13.48 -14.97 -6.40
C LEU A 227 -12.24 -14.32 -7.02
N LEU A 228 -11.76 -14.85 -8.15
CA LEU A 228 -10.59 -14.33 -8.86
C LEU A 228 -10.86 -12.95 -9.49
N HIS A 229 -12.08 -12.70 -9.95
CA HIS A 229 -12.49 -11.41 -10.48
C HIS A 229 -12.49 -10.34 -9.39
N ASP A 230 -13.05 -10.63 -8.22
CA ASP A 230 -13.00 -9.71 -7.09
C ASP A 230 -11.57 -9.47 -6.60
N ALA A 231 -10.73 -10.52 -6.62
CA ALA A 231 -9.31 -10.38 -6.25
C ALA A 231 -8.58 -9.47 -7.24
N ALA A 232 -8.85 -9.63 -8.54
CA ALA A 232 -8.35 -8.79 -9.61
C ALA A 232 -8.80 -7.33 -9.47
N ARG A 233 -10.09 -7.11 -9.14
CA ARG A 233 -10.67 -5.77 -8.91
C ARG A 233 -10.00 -5.09 -7.70
N LEU A 234 -9.98 -5.75 -6.54
CA LEU A 234 -9.37 -5.23 -5.31
C LEU A 234 -7.89 -4.92 -5.50
N TRP A 235 -7.13 -5.85 -6.07
CA TRP A 235 -5.69 -5.65 -6.29
C TRP A 235 -5.42 -4.50 -7.26
N SER A 236 -6.23 -4.37 -8.32
CA SER A 236 -6.13 -3.27 -9.29
C SER A 236 -6.53 -1.92 -8.69
N ALA A 237 -7.44 -1.89 -7.72
CA ALA A 237 -7.83 -0.70 -6.97
C ALA A 237 -6.79 -0.25 -5.93
N GLY A 238 -5.76 -1.07 -5.68
CA GLY A 238 -4.69 -0.74 -4.72
C GLY A 238 -4.73 -1.55 -3.43
N VAL A 239 -5.80 -2.31 -3.18
CA VAL A 239 -5.97 -3.13 -1.97
C VAL A 239 -4.89 -4.23 -1.93
N PRO A 240 -4.23 -4.44 -0.78
CA PRO A 240 -3.27 -5.54 -0.63
C PRO A 240 -4.02 -6.87 -0.56
N VAL A 241 -4.00 -7.64 -1.64
CA VAL A 241 -4.56 -8.99 -1.69
C VAL A 241 -3.41 -10.00 -1.71
N ASP A 242 -3.31 -10.80 -0.64
CA ASP A 242 -2.43 -11.95 -0.53
C ASP A 242 -3.19 -13.25 -0.84
N TRP A 243 -2.88 -13.81 -1.99
CA TRP A 243 -3.46 -15.06 -2.50
C TRP A 243 -2.47 -16.22 -2.46
N SER A 244 -1.38 -16.11 -1.69
CA SER A 244 -0.31 -17.11 -1.65
C SER A 244 -0.82 -18.50 -1.22
N ASP A 245 -1.81 -18.53 -0.33
CA ASP A 245 -2.36 -19.77 0.22
C ASP A 245 -3.59 -20.29 -0.55
N TRP A 246 -3.98 -19.63 -1.64
CA TRP A 246 -5.17 -20.00 -2.39
C TRP A 246 -4.96 -21.21 -3.30
N SER A 247 -3.77 -21.36 -3.89
CA SER A 247 -3.53 -22.37 -4.93
C SER A 247 -3.36 -23.79 -4.41
N GLY A 248 -3.11 -23.99 -3.11
CA GLY A 248 -2.91 -25.31 -2.49
C GLY A 248 -1.66 -26.08 -2.91
N GLN A 249 -1.07 -25.72 -4.03
CA GLN A 249 0.15 -26.29 -4.57
C GLN A 249 1.35 -25.42 -4.20
N GLU A 250 2.51 -26.04 -4.07
CA GLU A 250 3.77 -25.32 -3.91
C GLU A 250 4.00 -24.42 -5.13
N SER A 251 3.96 -23.11 -4.89
CA SER A 251 4.26 -22.11 -5.89
C SER A 251 5.72 -22.23 -6.32
N ARG A 252 5.93 -22.49 -7.61
CA ARG A 252 7.27 -22.53 -8.24
C ARG A 252 7.57 -21.23 -8.95
N ARG A 253 8.82 -20.77 -8.84
CA ARG A 253 9.27 -19.56 -9.55
C ARG A 253 9.37 -19.85 -11.04
N VAL A 254 8.64 -19.09 -11.85
CA VAL A 254 8.66 -19.18 -13.32
C VAL A 254 9.41 -17.96 -13.88
N PRO A 255 10.33 -18.14 -14.84
CA PRO A 255 10.97 -17.03 -15.52
C PRO A 255 9.93 -16.25 -16.34
N LEU A 256 9.80 -14.96 -16.05
CA LEU A 256 8.92 -14.03 -16.77
C LEU A 256 9.76 -12.89 -17.35
N PRO A 257 9.29 -12.19 -18.40
CA PRO A 257 9.97 -11.03 -18.96
C PRO A 257 10.39 -10.01 -17.89
N ALA A 258 11.54 -9.36 -18.11
CA ALA A 258 11.99 -8.28 -17.26
C ALA A 258 11.04 -7.08 -17.36
N HIS A 259 10.96 -6.27 -16.30
CA HIS A 259 10.16 -5.05 -16.32
C HIS A 259 10.70 -4.10 -17.40
N PRO A 260 9.87 -3.64 -18.36
CA PRO A 260 10.31 -2.73 -19.40
C PRO A 260 10.59 -1.36 -18.81
N LEU A 261 11.85 -0.93 -18.84
CA LEU A 261 12.24 0.40 -18.36
C LEU A 261 11.89 1.44 -19.41
N TYR A 262 11.13 2.47 -19.04
CA TYR A 262 11.00 3.68 -19.83
C TYR A 262 12.34 4.42 -19.81
N ARG A 263 13.02 4.42 -20.96
CA ARG A 263 14.34 5.05 -21.10
C ARG A 263 14.17 6.47 -21.61
N SER A 264 14.41 7.45 -20.74
CA SER A 264 14.65 8.83 -21.14
C SER A 264 16.15 9.11 -21.10
N ARG A 265 16.66 9.83 -22.11
CA ARG A 265 18.03 10.34 -22.08
C ARG A 265 18.02 11.62 -21.25
N LEU A 266 18.46 11.52 -20.00
CA LEU A 266 18.76 12.68 -19.17
C LEU A 266 20.23 13.06 -19.42
N ARG A 267 20.45 14.16 -20.15
CA ARG A 267 21.74 14.82 -20.21
C ARG A 267 21.78 15.87 -19.11
N LEU A 268 22.86 15.89 -18.34
CA LEU A 268 23.18 17.03 -17.50
C LEU A 268 23.81 18.05 -18.45
N ASP A 269 23.20 19.22 -18.55
CA ASP A 269 23.85 20.34 -19.20
C ASP A 269 25.08 20.70 -18.38
N GLU A 270 26.19 20.97 -19.08
CA GLU A 270 27.39 21.49 -18.43
C GLU A 270 26.99 22.83 -17.77
N PRO A 271 27.35 23.06 -16.49
CA PRO A 271 27.00 24.31 -15.83
C PRO A 271 27.48 25.47 -16.69
N ASP A 272 26.62 26.48 -16.88
CA ASP A 272 26.89 27.68 -17.68
C ASP A 272 28.24 28.28 -17.22
N GLN A 273 29.31 27.91 -17.91
CA GLN A 273 30.62 28.46 -17.64
C GLN A 273 30.60 29.86 -18.22
N ALA A 274 30.19 30.82 -17.39
CA ALA A 274 30.46 32.22 -17.64
C ALA A 274 31.94 32.33 -18.08
N PRO A 275 32.23 32.99 -19.21
CA PRO A 275 33.58 33.02 -19.75
C PRO A 275 34.54 33.50 -18.64
N PRO A 276 35.67 32.78 -18.40
CA PRO A 276 36.58 33.14 -17.34
C PRO A 276 37.00 34.60 -17.52
N THR A 277 36.62 35.43 -16.55
CA THR A 277 37.10 36.81 -16.51
C THR A 277 38.61 36.72 -16.44
N ALA A 278 39.30 37.37 -17.39
CA ALA A 278 40.75 37.31 -17.52
C ALA A 278 41.41 37.55 -16.14
N PRO A 279 42.34 36.68 -15.68
CA PRO A 279 42.96 36.84 -14.38
C PRO A 279 43.72 38.16 -14.33
N VAL A 280 43.31 39.03 -13.41
CA VAL A 280 44.20 40.07 -12.87
C VAL A 280 45.40 39.31 -12.33
N GLY A 281 46.60 39.61 -12.85
CA GLY A 281 47.82 38.88 -12.50
C GLY A 281 48.02 38.79 -10.97
N PRO A 282 48.71 37.74 -10.48
CA PRO A 282 48.81 37.49 -9.05
C PRO A 282 49.42 38.69 -8.31
N PRO A 283 48.92 39.03 -7.10
CA PRO A 283 49.46 40.12 -6.30
C PRO A 283 50.95 39.89 -6.00
N ARG A 284 51.79 40.91 -6.14
CA ARG A 284 53.25 40.84 -5.93
C ARG A 284 53.70 41.70 -4.74
N GLY A 285 54.76 41.27 -4.06
CA GLY A 285 55.38 42.04 -2.98
C GLY A 285 54.49 42.20 -1.75
N GLU A 286 54.31 43.44 -1.28
CA GLU A 286 53.54 43.77 -0.07
C GLU A 286 52.06 43.36 -0.13
N GLU A 287 51.46 43.32 -1.32
CA GLU A 287 50.07 42.89 -1.47
C GLU A 287 49.89 41.38 -1.25
N LEU A 288 50.87 40.58 -1.69
CA LEU A 288 50.91 39.15 -1.42
C LEU A 288 51.06 38.87 0.08
N LYS A 289 51.91 39.64 0.77
CA LYS A 289 52.09 39.51 2.23
C LYS A 289 50.81 39.83 2.99
N ARG A 290 50.08 40.89 2.61
CA ARG A 290 48.79 41.21 3.24
C ARG A 290 47.73 40.15 2.99
N LEU A 291 47.67 39.60 1.78
CA LEU A 291 46.75 38.51 1.47
C LEU A 291 47.06 37.26 2.29
N LEU A 292 48.34 36.88 2.38
CA LEU A 292 48.78 35.77 3.22
C LEU A 292 48.48 36.04 4.70
N ALA A 293 48.74 37.24 5.23
CA ALA A 293 48.41 37.61 6.61
C ALA A 293 46.90 37.48 6.91
N LYS A 294 46.05 37.90 5.97
CA LYS A 294 44.60 37.72 6.08
C LYS A 294 44.22 36.24 6.14
N LEU A 295 44.74 35.42 5.23
CA LEU A 295 44.45 33.99 5.20
C LEU A 295 44.97 33.25 6.44
N TRP A 296 46.14 33.65 6.96
CA TRP A 296 46.67 33.15 8.22
C TRP A 296 45.74 33.50 9.38
N THR A 297 45.29 34.75 9.47
CA THR A 297 44.37 35.21 10.52
C THR A 297 43.04 34.47 10.48
N GLU A 298 42.48 34.22 9.30
CA GLU A 298 41.23 33.47 9.12
C GLU A 298 41.37 32.00 9.57
N VAL A 299 42.50 31.36 9.24
CA VAL A 299 42.74 29.94 9.55
C VAL A 299 43.14 29.74 11.02
N LEU A 300 43.99 30.62 11.56
CA LEU A 300 44.48 30.58 12.95
C LEU A 300 43.54 31.26 13.95
N ARG A 301 42.53 32.00 13.47
CA ARG A 301 41.59 32.81 14.27
C ARG A 301 42.28 33.77 15.25
N THR A 302 43.52 34.14 14.95
CA THR A 302 44.38 35.00 15.75
C THR A 302 45.00 36.02 14.83
N GLU A 303 45.03 37.28 15.24
CA GLU A 303 45.65 38.34 14.42
C GLU A 303 47.14 38.09 14.26
N VAL A 304 47.61 38.06 13.00
CA VAL A 304 49.02 37.92 12.68
C VAL A 304 49.57 39.29 12.31
N ASP A 305 50.27 39.91 13.26
CA ASP A 305 50.89 41.24 13.15
C ASP A 305 52.37 41.20 12.75
N ARG A 306 53.02 40.04 12.87
CA ARG A 306 54.42 39.81 12.50
C ARG A 306 54.56 38.77 11.39
N TYR A 307 55.26 39.13 10.31
CA TYR A 307 55.38 38.30 9.09
C TYR A 307 56.55 37.30 9.11
N ASP A 308 57.42 37.40 10.11
CA ASP A 308 58.58 36.54 10.36
C ASP A 308 58.28 35.39 11.36
N LEU A 309 57.11 35.41 12.00
CA LEU A 309 56.64 34.34 12.88
C LEU A 309 56.39 33.05 12.11
N SER A 310 56.89 31.93 12.63
CA SER A 310 56.54 30.62 12.09
C SER A 310 55.13 30.26 12.49
N ILE A 311 54.35 29.65 11.58
CA ILE A 311 53.05 29.08 11.92
C ILE A 311 53.14 28.05 13.05
N PHE A 312 54.26 27.33 13.15
CA PHE A 312 54.50 26.35 14.20
C PHE A 312 54.80 26.97 15.57
N ASP A 313 55.16 28.25 15.62
CA ASP A 313 55.35 28.96 16.89
C ASP A 313 54.01 29.43 17.49
N ILE A 314 52.94 29.42 16.68
CA ILE A 314 51.58 29.84 17.06
C ILE A 314 50.72 28.62 17.40
N ASP A 315 50.88 27.52 16.66
CA ASP A 315 50.15 26.27 16.89
C ASP A 315 50.96 25.05 16.38
N ASP A 316 51.00 23.96 17.15
CA ASP A 316 51.90 22.82 16.95
C ASP A 316 51.30 21.71 16.06
N ASP A 317 50.11 21.93 15.47
CA ASP A 317 49.38 20.90 14.71
C ASP A 317 49.56 21.00 13.18
N SER A 318 50.13 19.94 12.58
CA SER A 318 50.40 19.80 11.14
C SER A 318 49.14 19.86 10.25
N VAL A 319 47.95 19.73 10.84
CA VAL A 319 46.65 19.82 10.12
C VAL A 319 46.35 21.25 9.64
N LEU A 320 46.84 22.28 10.34
CA LEU A 320 46.66 23.68 9.93
C LEU A 320 47.42 24.01 8.65
N ALA A 321 48.65 23.48 8.51
CA ALA A 321 49.47 23.65 7.31
C ALA A 321 48.77 23.14 6.03
N VAL A 322 48.07 22.00 6.11
CA VAL A 322 47.32 21.42 4.98
C VAL A 322 46.13 22.30 4.60
N ARG A 323 45.35 22.76 5.59
CA ARG A 323 44.19 23.64 5.34
C ARG A 323 44.62 24.96 4.71
N LEU A 324 45.72 25.51 5.20
CA LEU A 324 46.28 26.76 4.73
C LEU A 324 46.84 26.65 3.32
N ALA A 325 47.63 25.61 3.02
CA ALA A 325 48.15 25.36 1.67
C ALA A 325 47.02 25.25 0.64
N ARG A 326 45.93 24.52 0.98
CA ARG A 326 44.76 24.38 0.11
C ARG A 326 44.04 25.71 -0.12
N ARG A 327 43.88 26.50 0.95
CA ARG A 327 43.18 27.79 0.86
C ARG A 327 43.98 28.80 0.03
N ILE A 328 45.28 28.91 0.27
CA ILE A 328 46.18 29.76 -0.55
C ILE A 328 46.12 29.33 -2.01
N GLY A 329 46.18 28.02 -2.29
CA GLY A 329 46.13 27.52 -3.65
C GLY A 329 44.81 27.84 -4.38
N THR A 330 43.70 27.83 -3.65
CA THR A 330 42.38 28.21 -4.19
C THR A 330 42.30 29.72 -4.48
N GLU A 331 42.78 30.56 -3.57
CA GLU A 331 42.70 32.03 -3.71
C GLU A 331 43.69 32.58 -4.75
N LEU A 332 44.88 31.98 -4.85
CA LEU A 332 45.91 32.41 -5.81
C LEU A 332 45.85 31.66 -7.14
N GLY A 333 45.01 30.62 -7.26
CA GLY A 333 44.93 29.77 -8.45
C GLY A 333 46.21 28.98 -8.76
N VAL A 334 47.08 28.78 -7.76
CA VAL A 334 48.35 28.04 -7.90
C VAL A 334 48.33 26.73 -7.11
N HIS A 335 48.94 25.68 -7.66
CA HIS A 335 49.12 24.45 -6.91
C HIS A 335 50.29 24.64 -5.92
N LEU A 336 49.98 24.81 -4.63
CA LEU A 336 50.96 24.88 -3.55
C LEU A 336 51.02 23.54 -2.80
N PRO A 337 52.03 22.69 -3.04
CA PRO A 337 52.25 21.48 -2.26
C PRO A 337 52.44 21.82 -0.78
N THR A 338 51.85 21.05 0.13
CA THR A 338 52.00 21.26 1.58
C THR A 338 53.48 21.29 2.01
N ILE A 339 54.33 20.50 1.35
CA ILE A 339 55.77 20.44 1.64
C ILE A 339 56.48 21.79 1.47
N ASP A 340 56.01 22.64 0.55
CA ASP A 340 56.61 23.95 0.30
C ASP A 340 56.23 24.97 1.38
N LEU A 341 55.03 24.82 1.96
CA LEU A 341 54.61 25.56 3.14
C LEU A 341 55.39 25.11 4.39
N LEU A 342 55.64 23.80 4.55
CA LEU A 342 56.48 23.28 5.64
C LEU A 342 57.94 23.79 5.55
N LYS A 343 58.49 23.91 4.34
CA LYS A 343 59.85 24.45 4.12
C LYS A 343 59.93 25.96 4.29
N ASN A 344 58.82 26.67 4.09
CA ASN A 344 58.73 28.14 4.18
C ASN A 344 57.63 28.55 5.17
N PRO A 345 57.79 28.29 6.48
CA PRO A 345 56.67 28.33 7.42
C PRO A 345 56.33 29.73 7.94
N THR A 346 56.79 30.78 7.27
CA THR A 346 56.59 32.20 7.63
C THR A 346 56.02 32.92 6.40
N ILE A 347 55.23 33.97 6.62
CA ILE A 347 54.62 34.74 5.51
C ILE A 347 55.72 35.31 4.60
N ASP A 348 56.81 35.83 5.17
CA ASP A 348 57.92 36.39 4.39
C ASP A 348 58.62 35.35 3.50
N ARG A 349 58.92 34.15 4.04
CA ARG A 349 59.57 33.09 3.27
C ARG A 349 58.63 32.51 2.21
N LEU A 350 57.35 32.35 2.52
CA LEU A 350 56.38 31.83 1.57
C LEU A 350 56.09 32.82 0.44
N ALA A 351 55.95 34.11 0.76
CA ALA A 351 55.82 35.16 -0.26
C ALA A 351 57.05 35.21 -1.17
N ALA A 352 58.26 35.09 -0.61
CA ALA A 352 59.50 35.04 -1.38
C ALA A 352 59.62 33.77 -2.25
N HIS A 353 59.13 32.63 -1.75
CA HIS A 353 59.11 31.38 -2.52
C HIS A 353 58.12 31.46 -3.68
N LEU A 354 56.88 31.89 -3.42
CA LEU A 354 55.84 32.06 -4.44
C LEU A 354 56.22 33.09 -5.50
N SER A 355 56.95 34.15 -5.12
CA SER A 355 57.47 35.15 -6.07
C SER A 355 58.61 34.64 -6.96
N ARG A 356 59.21 33.49 -6.66
CA ARG A 356 60.24 32.84 -7.51
C ARG A 356 59.68 31.71 -8.36
N VAL A 357 58.57 31.10 -7.93
CA VAL A 357 57.93 29.95 -8.58
C VAL A 357 56.86 30.38 -9.61
N GLY A 358 56.34 31.61 -9.50
CA GLY A 358 55.50 32.28 -10.50
C GLY A 358 56.21 33.43 -11.21
#